data_AF-A0AB38FDY3-F1
#
_entry.id   AF-A0AB38FDY3-F1
#
_cell.length_a   1.000
_cell.length_b   1.000
_cell.length_c   1.000
_cell.angle_alpha   90.00
_cell.angle_beta   90.00
_cell.angle_gamma   90.00
#
_symmetry.space_group_name_H-M   'P 1'
#
loop_
_entity.id
_entity.type
_entity.pdbx_description
1 polymer ?
#
loop_
_entity_poly.entity_id
_entity_poly.type
_entity_poly.pdbx_seq_one_letter_code
_entity_poly.pdbx_strand_id
1 'polypeptide(L)'
;MRLSILDHGHTRRTKLFLTLTSTVSRVDSPDIVKLLLYRPGFFTRPLLELTADAMRGQSYWTAAEREYLAMCTAQLHRCPFCIDTHAELTRIAGHGEIDPDDPASARPQLAAVREFLDRTTRTPDRADIAGVADLPEQALLEALRVNLVWNIVNRLANAFGFTLREGQLHSGTRSLHRFGYRFPGFLLADGEKPDDSGDVVVNLRHSVLDRPATTDPALRIAAAAGDPLPEPWQTYAATVRDASYTITDTDIRRLLAAGPTEDQIFEVTVAAAVGAALESFDAGMSALGNKSTS
;
A
#
# COMPACT_ATOMS: atom_id res chain seq x y z
N MET A 1 -19.11 -9.08 5.68
CA MET A 1 -17.92 -9.82 6.06
C MET A 1 -16.80 -9.40 5.13
N ARG A 2 -15.80 -8.70 5.67
CA ARG A 2 -14.43 -8.78 5.16
C ARG A 2 -13.92 -10.22 5.24
N LEU A 3 -12.82 -10.52 4.57
CA LEU A 3 -12.19 -11.85 4.59
C LEU A 3 -11.89 -12.29 6.03
N SER A 4 -12.54 -13.37 6.49
CA SER A 4 -12.43 -13.85 7.87
C SER A 4 -11.03 -14.38 8.20
N ILE A 5 -10.31 -14.88 7.19
CA ILE A 5 -8.90 -15.26 7.28
C ILE A 5 -7.99 -14.15 7.81
N LEU A 6 -8.32 -12.88 7.57
CA LEU A 6 -7.54 -11.76 8.10
C LEU A 6 -7.71 -11.61 9.62
N ASP A 7 -8.75 -12.17 10.21
CA ASP A 7 -8.92 -12.20 11.67
C ASP A 7 -8.51 -13.55 12.28
N HIS A 8 -8.64 -14.65 11.53
CA HIS A 8 -8.57 -16.00 12.09
C HIS A 8 -7.57 -16.95 11.43
N GLY A 9 -7.12 -16.67 10.21
CA GLY A 9 -6.25 -17.54 9.43
C GLY A 9 -4.76 -17.44 9.77
N HIS A 10 -4.41 -16.69 10.82
CA HIS A 10 -3.02 -16.49 11.26
C HIS A 10 -2.34 -17.75 11.81
N THR A 11 -1.01 -17.82 11.64
CA THR A 11 -0.17 -18.84 12.31
C THR A 11 -0.25 -18.75 13.84
N ARG A 12 0.07 -19.84 14.55
CA ARG A 12 0.01 -19.86 16.03
C ARG A 12 0.86 -18.78 16.68
N ARG A 13 2.09 -18.54 16.16
CA ARG A 13 2.98 -17.48 16.66
C ARG A 13 2.40 -16.08 16.45
N THR A 14 1.77 -15.85 15.30
CA THR A 14 1.12 -14.57 14.97
C THR A 14 -0.09 -14.34 15.88
N LYS A 15 -0.93 -15.35 16.08
CA LYS A 15 -2.08 -15.28 17.00
C LYS A 15 -1.65 -14.92 18.42
N LEU A 16 -0.58 -15.55 18.91
CA LEU A 16 -0.02 -15.24 20.23
C LEU A 16 0.46 -13.78 20.30
N PHE A 17 1.20 -13.32 19.29
CA PHE A 17 1.67 -11.94 19.22
C PHE A 17 0.51 -10.92 19.23
N LEU A 18 -0.48 -11.09 18.35
CA LEU A 18 -1.66 -10.20 18.26
C LEU A 18 -2.44 -10.16 19.58
N THR A 19 -2.59 -11.30 20.25
CA THR A 19 -3.29 -11.39 21.54
C THR A 19 -2.51 -10.67 22.64
N LEU A 20 -1.19 -10.88 22.71
CA LEU A 20 -0.34 -10.24 23.71
C LEU A 20 -0.30 -8.72 23.53
N THR A 21 -0.08 -8.23 22.32
CA THR A 21 0.01 -6.78 22.06
C THR A 21 -1.31 -6.08 22.31
N SER A 22 -2.43 -6.66 21.87
CA SER A 22 -3.77 -6.09 22.13
C SER A 22 -4.15 -6.09 23.61
N THR A 23 -3.75 -7.12 24.37
CA THR A 23 -3.97 -7.17 25.82
C THR A 23 -3.17 -6.10 26.56
N VAL A 24 -1.91 -5.89 26.17
CA VAL A 24 -1.03 -4.89 26.78
C VAL A 24 -1.48 -3.46 26.44
N SER A 25 -1.84 -3.19 25.19
CA SER A 25 -2.31 -1.87 24.75
C SER A 25 -3.76 -1.59 25.16
N ARG A 26 -4.54 -2.63 25.48
CA ARG A 26 -6.01 -2.59 25.65
C ARG A 26 -6.74 -2.07 24.40
N VAL A 27 -6.15 -2.26 23.23
CA VAL A 27 -6.67 -1.83 21.93
C VAL A 27 -6.58 -3.02 20.98
N ASP A 28 -7.63 -3.30 20.21
CA ASP A 28 -7.60 -4.38 19.22
C ASP A 28 -6.45 -4.17 18.22
N SER A 29 -5.93 -5.26 17.66
CA SER A 29 -4.87 -5.17 16.66
C SER A 29 -5.38 -4.43 15.42
N PRO A 30 -4.68 -3.38 14.95
CA PRO A 30 -5.06 -2.66 13.73
C PRO A 30 -5.17 -3.59 12.53
N ASP A 31 -6.12 -3.30 11.63
CA ASP A 31 -6.37 -4.16 10.47
C ASP A 31 -5.15 -4.26 9.53
N ILE A 32 -4.37 -3.19 9.43
CA ILE A 32 -3.08 -3.21 8.72
C ILE A 32 -2.09 -4.21 9.31
N VAL A 33 -2.03 -4.35 10.64
CA VAL A 33 -1.16 -5.32 11.30
C VAL A 33 -1.63 -6.75 11.00
N LYS A 34 -2.94 -6.98 11.02
CA LYS A 34 -3.54 -8.27 10.66
C LYS A 34 -3.21 -8.63 9.20
N LEU A 35 -3.40 -7.72 8.26
CA LEU A 35 -3.03 -7.90 6.84
C LEU A 35 -1.55 -8.28 6.69
N LEU A 36 -0.64 -7.51 7.29
CA LEU A 36 0.80 -7.71 7.17
C LEU A 36 1.27 -9.03 7.80
N LEU A 37 0.52 -9.63 8.73
CA LEU A 37 0.94 -10.87 9.39
C LEU A 37 0.24 -12.13 8.87
N TYR A 38 -0.70 -12.00 7.93
CA TYR A 38 -1.47 -13.13 7.40
C TYR A 38 -0.59 -14.09 6.58
N ARG A 39 0.07 -13.60 5.52
CA ARG A 39 0.95 -14.39 4.64
C ARG A 39 2.21 -13.59 4.27
N PRO A 40 3.15 -13.42 5.23
CA PRO A 40 4.21 -12.45 5.07
C PRO A 40 5.24 -12.80 3.98
N GLY A 41 5.39 -14.08 3.64
CA GLY A 41 6.26 -14.54 2.55
C GLY A 41 5.73 -14.24 1.13
N PHE A 42 4.42 -13.99 0.99
CA PHE A 42 3.79 -13.70 -0.30
C PHE A 42 3.85 -12.20 -0.66
N PHE A 43 3.65 -11.33 0.33
CA PHE A 43 3.45 -9.89 0.08
C PHE A 43 4.20 -8.98 1.05
N THR A 44 4.19 -9.30 2.35
CA THR A 44 4.56 -8.35 3.39
C THR A 44 6.03 -7.99 3.39
N ARG A 45 6.93 -8.97 3.22
CA ARG A 45 8.37 -8.71 3.28
C ARG A 45 8.83 -7.63 2.28
N PRO A 46 8.60 -7.80 0.96
CA PRO A 46 9.01 -6.79 0.00
C PRO A 46 8.25 -5.46 0.19
N LEU A 47 6.98 -5.50 0.59
CA LEU A 47 6.25 -4.26 0.90
C LEU A 47 6.89 -3.50 2.06
N LEU A 48 7.24 -4.17 3.16
CA LEU A 48 7.82 -3.52 4.35
C LEU A 48 9.22 -2.99 4.10
N GLU A 49 10.03 -3.70 3.31
CA GLU A 49 11.35 -3.20 2.87
C GLU A 49 11.21 -1.91 2.07
N LEU A 50 10.30 -1.89 1.08
CA LEU A 50 9.97 -0.69 0.31
C LEU A 50 9.41 0.43 1.21
N THR A 51 8.50 0.11 2.12
CA THR A 51 7.83 1.10 3.00
C THR A 51 8.80 1.73 3.98
N ALA A 52 9.67 0.94 4.62
CA ALA A 52 10.63 1.45 5.57
C ALA A 52 11.65 2.38 4.91
N ASP A 53 12.13 2.04 3.71
CA ASP A 53 13.00 2.92 2.92
C ASP A 53 12.26 4.20 2.51
N ALA A 54 11.10 4.07 1.86
CA ALA A 54 10.32 5.21 1.37
C ALA A 54 9.96 6.19 2.49
N MET A 55 9.51 5.70 3.66
CA MET A 55 8.98 6.56 4.73
C MET A 55 10.00 6.97 5.80
N ARG A 56 11.12 6.25 5.95
CA ARG A 56 12.11 6.50 7.02
C ARG A 56 13.56 6.56 6.54
N GLY A 57 13.84 6.19 5.29
CA GLY A 57 15.15 6.38 4.67
C GLY A 57 15.54 7.85 4.54
N GLN A 58 16.80 8.09 4.20
CA GLN A 58 17.28 9.41 3.80
C GLN A 58 16.50 9.87 2.57
N SER A 59 16.03 11.11 2.56
CA SER A 59 15.20 11.63 1.48
C SER A 59 15.31 13.15 1.39
N TYR A 60 15.06 13.67 0.19
CA TYR A 60 14.78 15.09 -0.04
C TYR A 60 13.53 15.55 0.72
N TRP A 61 12.57 14.66 0.92
CA TRP A 61 11.32 14.94 1.62
C TRP A 61 11.44 14.65 3.10
N THR A 62 10.95 15.59 3.92
CA THR A 62 10.90 15.36 5.37
C THR A 62 9.99 14.18 5.72
N ALA A 63 10.09 13.66 6.94
CA ALA A 63 9.16 12.62 7.40
C ALA A 63 7.70 13.10 7.29
N ALA A 64 7.42 14.35 7.67
CA ALA A 64 6.08 14.93 7.61
C ALA A 64 5.57 15.11 6.18
N GLU A 65 6.43 15.55 5.26
CA GLU A 65 6.10 15.68 3.83
C GLU A 65 5.74 14.31 3.22
N ARG A 66 6.46 13.25 3.58
CA ARG A 66 6.14 11.89 3.11
C ARG A 66 4.81 11.38 3.65
N GLU A 67 4.51 11.62 4.92
CA GLU A 67 3.20 11.31 5.51
C GLU A 67 2.08 12.14 4.87
N TYR A 68 2.34 13.42 4.52
CA TYR A 68 1.38 14.25 3.80
C TYR A 68 1.11 13.73 2.38
N LEU A 69 2.15 13.32 1.64
CA LEU A 69 1.98 12.68 0.33
C LEU A 69 1.18 11.37 0.44
N ALA A 70 1.45 10.56 1.47
CA ALA A 70 0.67 9.35 1.78
C ALA A 70 -0.82 9.66 2.01
N MET A 71 -1.11 10.70 2.79
CA MET A 71 -2.47 11.19 3.03
C MET A 71 -3.14 11.66 1.74
N CYS A 72 -2.47 12.44 0.88
CA CYS A 72 -3.01 12.87 -0.41
C CYS A 72 -3.33 11.68 -1.33
N THR A 73 -2.43 10.69 -1.42
CA THR A 73 -2.72 9.43 -2.14
C THR A 73 -3.93 8.69 -1.52
N ALA A 74 -4.13 8.76 -0.20
CA ALA A 74 -5.31 8.19 0.46
C ALA A 74 -6.61 8.94 0.17
N GLN A 75 -6.57 10.26 0.04
CA GLN A 75 -7.70 11.07 -0.41
C GLN A 75 -8.10 10.70 -1.84
N LEU A 76 -7.12 10.52 -2.73
CA LEU A 76 -7.37 10.08 -4.11
C LEU A 76 -8.09 8.73 -4.18
N HIS A 77 -7.66 7.77 -3.36
CA HIS A 77 -8.27 6.44 -3.26
C HIS A 77 -9.50 6.36 -2.37
N ARG A 78 -9.91 7.48 -1.75
CA ARG A 78 -11.03 7.55 -0.80
C ARG A 78 -10.91 6.50 0.31
N CYS A 79 -9.75 6.44 0.96
CA CYS A 79 -9.45 5.49 2.04
C CYS A 79 -9.45 6.19 3.41
N PRO A 80 -10.58 6.21 4.16
CA PRO A 80 -10.68 6.89 5.46
C PRO A 80 -9.62 6.44 6.47
N PHE A 81 -9.36 5.13 6.55
CA PHE A 81 -8.35 4.58 7.46
C PHE A 81 -6.98 5.23 7.26
N CYS A 82 -6.54 5.35 6.02
CA CYS A 82 -5.25 5.94 5.69
C CYS A 82 -5.29 7.47 5.77
N ILE A 83 -6.39 8.13 5.38
CA ILE A 83 -6.54 9.59 5.50
C ILE A 83 -6.33 10.02 6.97
N ASP A 84 -7.07 9.42 7.89
CA ASP A 84 -7.03 9.79 9.31
C ASP A 84 -5.67 9.46 9.94
N THR A 85 -5.12 8.28 9.61
CA THR A 85 -3.82 7.83 10.15
C THR A 85 -2.68 8.72 9.68
N HIS A 86 -2.63 9.05 8.38
CA HIS A 86 -1.55 9.86 7.83
C HIS A 86 -1.68 11.34 8.18
N ALA A 87 -2.90 11.89 8.27
CA ALA A 87 -3.09 13.24 8.79
C ALA A 87 -2.48 13.37 10.20
N GLU A 88 -2.73 12.40 11.08
CA GLU A 88 -2.15 12.41 12.42
C GLU A 88 -0.62 12.22 12.40
N LEU A 89 -0.09 11.35 11.54
CA LEU A 89 1.37 11.19 11.40
C LEU A 89 2.05 12.44 10.84
N THR A 90 1.40 13.17 9.93
CA THR A 90 1.86 14.48 9.46
C THR A 90 1.96 15.47 10.61
N ARG A 91 0.95 15.55 11.49
CA ARG A 91 1.00 16.42 12.68
C ARG A 91 2.14 16.04 13.63
N ILE A 92 2.30 14.74 13.91
CA ILE A 92 3.34 14.23 14.82
C ILE A 92 4.74 14.52 14.25
N ALA A 93 4.96 14.28 12.96
CA ALA A 93 6.27 14.39 12.33
C ALA A 93 6.64 15.82 11.94
N GLY A 94 5.66 16.66 11.63
CA GLY A 94 5.86 18.00 11.07
C GLY A 94 6.11 19.08 12.10
N HIS A 95 5.77 18.86 13.37
CA HIS A 95 5.90 19.87 14.42
C HIS A 95 5.29 21.25 14.05
N GLY A 96 4.27 21.27 13.19
CA GLY A 96 3.59 22.47 12.70
C GLY A 96 4.11 23.06 11.38
N GLU A 97 5.14 22.48 10.75
CA GLU A 97 5.67 22.94 9.44
C GLU A 97 4.74 22.65 8.27
N ILE A 98 3.90 21.63 8.40
CA ILE A 98 2.89 21.24 7.43
C ILE A 98 1.60 20.87 8.15
N ASP A 99 0.49 21.45 7.68
CA ASP A 99 -0.85 21.22 8.21
C ASP A 99 -1.59 20.28 7.24
N PRO A 100 -1.98 19.07 7.66
CA PRO A 100 -2.73 18.14 6.81
C PRO A 100 -4.10 18.69 6.39
N ASP A 101 -4.66 19.64 7.13
CA ASP A 101 -5.99 20.21 6.88
C ASP A 101 -5.92 21.50 6.03
N ASP A 102 -4.72 22.07 5.83
CA ASP A 102 -4.48 23.23 4.97
C ASP A 102 -3.44 22.91 3.87
N PRO A 103 -3.89 22.60 2.64
CA PRO A 103 -2.99 22.36 1.51
C PRO A 103 -2.06 23.53 1.17
N ALA A 104 -2.37 24.77 1.60
CA ALA A 104 -1.53 25.94 1.37
C ALA A 104 -0.30 25.98 2.28
N SER A 105 -0.27 25.16 3.35
CA SER A 105 0.90 24.99 4.20
C SER A 105 2.06 24.27 3.49
N ALA A 106 1.78 23.51 2.42
CA ALA A 106 2.77 22.80 1.65
C ALA A 106 3.64 23.76 0.81
N ARG A 107 4.97 23.64 0.92
CA ARG A 107 5.89 24.40 0.07
C ARG A 107 5.69 24.08 -1.42
N PRO A 108 6.07 25.00 -2.35
CA PRO A 108 5.79 24.85 -3.78
C PRO A 108 6.27 23.52 -4.39
N GLN A 109 7.44 23.03 -3.98
CA GLN A 109 8.00 21.76 -4.46
C GLN A 109 7.12 20.56 -4.07
N LEU A 110 6.58 20.57 -2.85
CA LEU A 110 5.70 19.51 -2.37
C LEU A 110 4.34 19.55 -3.07
N ALA A 111 3.80 20.75 -3.28
CA ALA A 111 2.57 20.93 -4.04
C ALA A 111 2.71 20.43 -5.50
N ALA A 112 3.84 20.76 -6.14
CA ALA A 112 4.15 20.31 -7.50
C ALA A 112 4.31 18.79 -7.60
N VAL A 113 5.06 18.17 -6.69
CA VAL A 113 5.22 16.70 -6.70
C VAL A 113 3.92 15.98 -6.39
N ARG A 114 3.07 16.52 -5.49
CA ARG A 114 1.73 15.97 -5.25
C ARG A 114 0.90 15.96 -6.53
N GLU A 115 0.86 17.07 -7.28
CA GLU A 115 0.12 17.14 -8.55
C GLU A 115 0.67 16.13 -9.58
N PHE A 116 1.99 16.00 -9.67
CA PHE A 116 2.63 14.98 -10.50
C PHE A 116 2.19 13.55 -10.11
N LEU A 117 2.20 13.21 -8.81
CA LEU A 117 1.77 11.89 -8.34
C LEU A 117 0.28 11.63 -8.60
N ASP A 118 -0.58 12.62 -8.40
CA ASP A 118 -2.02 12.54 -8.67
C ASP A 118 -2.28 12.26 -10.16
N ARG A 119 -1.60 12.99 -11.05
CA ARG A 119 -1.72 12.82 -12.50
C ARG A 119 -1.21 11.46 -12.94
N THR A 120 -0.02 11.07 -12.50
CA THR A 120 0.59 9.76 -12.79
C THR A 120 -0.24 8.60 -12.24
N THR A 121 -1.03 8.82 -11.18
CA THR A 121 -1.95 7.81 -10.66
C THR A 121 -3.26 7.72 -11.45
N ARG A 122 -3.82 8.85 -11.91
CA ARG A 122 -5.12 8.89 -12.61
C ARG A 122 -5.00 8.59 -14.10
N THR A 123 -3.92 9.03 -14.73
CA THR A 123 -3.68 8.94 -16.17
C THR A 123 -2.21 8.56 -16.43
N PRO A 124 -1.82 7.32 -16.10
CA PRO A 124 -0.43 6.87 -16.26
C PRO A 124 0.06 6.96 -17.71
N ASP A 125 -0.82 6.76 -18.70
CA ASP A 125 -0.55 6.92 -20.12
C ASP A 125 -0.09 8.33 -20.54
N ARG A 126 -0.36 9.33 -19.69
CA ARG A 126 -0.02 10.75 -19.90
C ARG A 126 0.96 11.29 -18.85
N ALA A 127 1.68 10.41 -18.16
CA ALA A 127 2.69 10.82 -17.20
C ALA A 127 3.79 11.65 -17.90
N ASP A 128 4.04 12.85 -17.39
CA ASP A 128 5.12 13.73 -17.80
C ASP A 128 5.72 14.41 -16.56
N ILE A 129 6.89 15.03 -16.73
CA ILE A 129 7.60 15.73 -15.65
C ILE A 129 7.62 17.25 -15.80
N ALA A 130 6.79 17.82 -16.69
CA ALA A 130 6.90 19.24 -17.05
C ALA A 130 6.71 20.17 -15.84
N GLY A 131 5.76 19.83 -14.96
CA GLY A 131 5.48 20.59 -13.73
C GLY A 131 6.49 20.39 -12.59
N VAL A 132 7.43 19.45 -12.75
CA VAL A 132 8.42 19.08 -11.72
C VAL A 132 9.85 19.01 -12.28
N ALA A 133 10.08 19.62 -13.44
CA ALA A 133 11.36 19.52 -14.16
C ALA A 133 12.55 20.07 -13.36
N ASP A 134 12.31 21.05 -12.49
CA ASP A 134 13.33 21.68 -11.65
C ASP A 134 13.67 20.88 -10.38
N LEU A 135 12.90 19.83 -10.07
CA LEU A 135 13.20 18.97 -8.92
C LEU A 135 14.33 17.98 -9.25
N PRO A 136 15.18 17.66 -8.25
CA PRO A 136 16.17 16.59 -8.40
C PRO A 136 15.47 15.27 -8.75
N GLU A 137 16.03 14.51 -9.71
CA GLU A 137 15.47 13.23 -10.13
C GLU A 137 15.30 12.26 -8.95
N GLN A 138 16.27 12.23 -8.04
CA GLN A 138 16.21 11.43 -6.82
C GLN A 138 15.01 11.79 -5.93
N ALA A 139 14.64 13.08 -5.84
CA ALA A 139 13.45 13.49 -5.09
C ALA A 139 12.16 12.98 -5.73
N LEU A 140 12.10 12.92 -7.07
CA LEU A 140 10.96 12.39 -7.82
C LEU A 140 10.85 10.87 -7.64
N LEU A 141 11.97 10.14 -7.69
CA LEU A 141 12.02 8.71 -7.40
C LEU A 141 11.52 8.40 -5.98
N GLU A 142 11.97 9.15 -4.98
CA GLU A 142 11.53 8.99 -3.59
C GLU A 142 10.03 9.23 -3.42
N ALA A 143 9.48 10.27 -4.08
CA ALA A 143 8.05 10.55 -4.07
C ALA A 143 7.24 9.45 -4.78
N LEU A 144 7.73 8.92 -5.91
CA LEU A 144 7.12 7.78 -6.61
C LEU A 144 7.08 6.52 -5.74
N ARG A 145 8.14 6.25 -4.95
CA ARG A 145 8.16 5.13 -4.00
C ARG A 145 7.14 5.30 -2.87
N VAL A 146 6.99 6.51 -2.33
CA VAL A 146 5.91 6.82 -1.36
C VAL A 146 4.55 6.57 -2.01
N ASN A 147 4.33 7.07 -3.22
CA ASN A 147 3.08 6.83 -3.94
C ASN A 147 2.83 5.34 -4.15
N LEU A 148 3.81 4.57 -4.64
CA LEU A 148 3.69 3.12 -4.87
C LEU A 148 3.19 2.39 -3.62
N VAL A 149 3.80 2.64 -2.46
CA VAL A 149 3.40 2.02 -1.19
C VAL A 149 1.94 2.32 -0.86
N TRP A 150 1.56 3.59 -0.86
CA TRP A 150 0.22 3.98 -0.39
C TRP A 150 -0.86 3.71 -1.43
N ASN A 151 -0.52 3.70 -2.70
CA ASN A 151 -1.39 3.29 -3.80
C ASN A 151 -1.79 1.80 -3.66
N ILE A 152 -0.87 0.94 -3.20
CA ILE A 152 -1.14 -0.46 -2.82
C ILE A 152 -1.99 -0.52 -1.54
N VAL A 153 -1.50 0.08 -0.44
CA VAL A 153 -2.12 -0.06 0.88
C VAL A 153 -3.54 0.49 0.89
N ASN A 154 -3.81 1.60 0.21
CA ASN A 154 -5.14 2.21 0.18
C ASN A 154 -6.17 1.30 -0.51
N ARG A 155 -5.79 0.64 -1.62
CA ARG A 155 -6.67 -0.32 -2.29
C ARG A 155 -6.96 -1.53 -1.42
N LEU A 156 -5.95 -2.06 -0.75
CA LEU A 156 -6.12 -3.19 0.17
C LEU A 156 -6.96 -2.82 1.38
N ALA A 157 -6.73 -1.63 1.96
CA ALA A 157 -7.51 -1.12 3.08
C ALA A 157 -8.99 -0.99 2.72
N ASN A 158 -9.29 -0.44 1.55
CA ASN A 158 -10.66 -0.36 1.03
C ASN A 158 -11.25 -1.75 0.77
N ALA A 159 -10.57 -2.59 -0.01
CA ALA A 159 -11.07 -3.91 -0.41
C ALA A 159 -11.30 -4.86 0.79
N PHE A 160 -10.48 -4.74 1.83
CA PHE A 160 -10.60 -5.55 3.04
C PHE A 160 -11.38 -4.87 4.17
N GLY A 161 -11.98 -3.70 3.92
CA GLY A 161 -12.84 -3.01 4.87
C GLY A 161 -12.12 -2.64 6.16
N PHE A 162 -10.96 -1.98 6.04
CA PHE A 162 -10.22 -1.50 7.21
C PHE A 162 -11.02 -0.45 7.96
N THR A 163 -10.97 -0.56 9.29
CA THR A 163 -11.65 0.38 10.18
C THR A 163 -10.69 0.85 11.26
N LEU A 164 -10.72 2.15 11.53
CA LEU A 164 -10.00 2.75 12.64
C LEU A 164 -10.89 2.67 13.88
N ARG A 165 -10.60 1.72 14.77
CA ARG A 165 -11.37 1.55 16.02
C ARG A 165 -10.92 2.53 17.08
N GLU A 166 -11.76 2.74 18.10
CA GLU A 166 -11.44 3.61 19.23
C GLU A 166 -10.08 3.24 19.86
N GLY A 167 -9.25 4.25 20.12
CA GLY A 167 -7.90 4.08 20.68
C GLY A 167 -6.82 3.60 19.69
N GLN A 168 -7.18 3.13 18.48
CA GLN A 168 -6.19 2.65 17.49
C GLN A 168 -5.38 3.78 16.86
N LEU A 169 -5.95 4.97 16.69
CA LEU A 169 -5.25 6.09 16.05
C LEU A 169 -3.98 6.44 16.83
N HIS A 170 -4.12 6.90 18.07
CA HIS A 170 -2.98 7.34 18.89
C HIS A 170 -1.99 6.21 19.22
N SER A 171 -2.48 5.00 19.50
CA SER A 171 -1.60 3.86 19.82
C SER A 171 -0.86 3.34 18.57
N GLY A 172 -1.54 3.32 17.42
CA GLY A 172 -1.00 2.93 16.13
C GLY A 172 0.03 3.93 15.61
N THR A 173 -0.30 5.22 15.54
CA THR A 173 0.62 6.27 15.05
C THR A 173 1.84 6.41 15.95
N ARG A 174 1.68 6.29 17.27
CA ARG A 174 2.83 6.24 18.20
C ARG A 174 3.73 5.02 17.96
N SER A 175 3.15 3.86 17.69
CA SER A 175 3.93 2.64 17.38
C SER A 175 4.64 2.77 16.04
N LEU A 176 3.96 3.27 15.01
CA LEU A 176 4.56 3.54 13.69
C LEU A 176 5.69 4.56 13.78
N HIS A 177 5.49 5.64 14.51
CA HIS A 177 6.52 6.65 14.78
C HIS A 177 7.72 6.04 15.52
N ARG A 178 7.48 5.15 16.50
CA ARG A 178 8.53 4.52 17.32
C ARG A 178 9.33 3.47 16.56
N PHE A 179 8.67 2.64 15.75
CA PHE A 179 9.28 1.45 15.12
C PHE A 179 9.54 1.61 13.62
N GLY A 180 9.07 2.70 12.99
CA GLY A 180 9.43 3.08 11.63
C GLY A 180 9.02 2.03 10.58
N TYR A 181 7.77 1.55 10.66
CA TYR A 181 7.22 0.55 9.72
C TYR A 181 7.91 -0.83 9.74
N ARG A 182 8.67 -1.17 10.80
CA ARG A 182 9.35 -2.45 10.93
C ARG A 182 8.61 -3.43 11.85
N PHE A 183 8.74 -4.72 11.53
CA PHE A 183 8.22 -5.83 12.34
C PHE A 183 9.33 -6.77 12.79
N PRO A 184 9.18 -7.48 13.94
CA PRO A 184 10.10 -8.54 14.33
C PRO A 184 10.24 -9.62 13.24
N GLY A 185 11.48 -9.93 12.83
CA GLY A 185 11.74 -10.84 11.71
C GLY A 185 11.17 -12.26 11.88
N PHE A 186 11.04 -12.75 13.12
CA PHE A 186 10.44 -14.06 13.40
C PHE A 186 8.94 -14.13 13.06
N LEU A 187 8.22 -13.00 13.06
CA LEU A 187 6.82 -12.93 12.63
C LEU A 187 6.71 -12.99 11.11
N LEU A 188 7.72 -12.46 10.41
CA LEU A 188 7.78 -12.44 8.96
C LEU A 188 8.37 -13.74 8.38
N ALA A 189 8.94 -14.63 9.20
CA ALA A 189 9.60 -15.88 8.80
C ALA A 189 8.64 -16.93 8.24
N ASP A 190 8.13 -16.70 7.03
CA ASP A 190 7.28 -17.61 6.27
C ASP A 190 7.72 -17.64 4.79
N GLY A 191 7.57 -18.79 4.14
CA GLY A 191 7.91 -18.99 2.74
C GLY A 191 9.42 -19.00 2.42
N GLU A 192 9.72 -18.93 1.12
CA GLU A 192 11.08 -18.84 0.59
C GLU A 192 11.77 -17.52 0.97
N LYS A 193 13.11 -17.54 1.00
CA LYS A 193 13.89 -16.32 1.25
C LYS A 193 13.49 -15.22 0.26
N PRO A 194 13.49 -13.94 0.68
CA PRO A 194 13.26 -12.83 -0.24
C PRO A 194 14.23 -12.90 -1.42
N ASP A 195 13.77 -12.44 -2.57
CA ASP A 195 14.65 -12.25 -3.72
C ASP A 195 15.71 -11.21 -3.35
N ASP A 196 16.94 -11.40 -3.81
CA ASP A 196 18.07 -10.51 -3.57
C ASP A 196 18.48 -9.84 -4.88
N SER A 197 17.48 -9.34 -5.64
CA SER A 197 17.74 -8.65 -6.91
C SER A 197 18.45 -7.30 -6.72
N GLY A 198 18.55 -6.80 -5.48
CA GLY A 198 19.00 -5.46 -5.15
C GLY A 198 17.93 -4.38 -5.38
N ASP A 199 16.81 -4.71 -6.01
CA ASP A 199 15.69 -3.79 -6.25
C ASP A 199 14.41 -4.28 -5.56
N VAL A 200 13.99 -3.54 -4.54
CA VAL A 200 12.81 -3.84 -3.72
C VAL A 200 11.50 -3.82 -4.51
N VAL A 201 11.41 -3.05 -5.61
CA VAL A 201 10.22 -3.01 -6.47
C VAL A 201 10.14 -4.26 -7.34
N VAL A 202 11.29 -4.71 -7.87
CA VAL A 202 11.38 -5.98 -8.61
C VAL A 202 11.04 -7.15 -7.68
N ASN A 203 11.57 -7.15 -6.46
CA ASN A 203 11.26 -8.17 -5.45
C ASN A 203 9.75 -8.21 -5.12
N LEU A 204 9.11 -7.04 -4.99
CA LEU A 204 7.66 -6.97 -4.77
C LEU A 204 6.87 -7.58 -5.94
N ARG A 205 7.24 -7.23 -7.18
CA ARG A 205 6.60 -7.76 -8.40
C ARG A 205 6.71 -9.27 -8.45
N HIS A 206 7.92 -9.81 -8.32
CA HIS A 206 8.17 -11.25 -8.39
C HIS A 206 7.46 -12.01 -7.26
N SER A 207 7.52 -11.49 -6.04
CA SER A 207 6.87 -12.12 -4.88
C SER A 207 5.36 -12.26 -5.05
N VAL A 208 4.71 -11.23 -5.61
CA VAL A 208 3.24 -11.19 -5.72
C VAL A 208 2.73 -11.85 -7.00
N LEU A 209 3.49 -11.85 -8.10
CA LEU A 209 3.01 -12.32 -9.41
C LEU A 209 3.53 -13.70 -9.80
N ASP A 210 4.77 -14.03 -9.45
CA ASP A 210 5.45 -15.23 -9.98
C ASP A 210 5.55 -16.35 -8.95
N ARG A 211 5.80 -16.03 -7.68
CA ARG A 211 6.03 -17.06 -6.65
C ARG A 211 4.83 -18.00 -6.48
N PRO A 212 5.06 -19.29 -6.13
CA PRO A 212 3.98 -20.23 -5.86
C PRO A 212 3.02 -19.73 -4.76
N ALA A 213 1.74 -19.87 -5.03
CA ALA A 213 0.65 -19.41 -4.17
C ALA A 213 -0.57 -20.33 -4.32
N THR A 214 -1.71 -20.01 -3.72
CA THR A 214 -2.96 -20.78 -3.89
C THR A 214 -3.55 -20.58 -5.29
N THR A 215 -3.36 -19.40 -5.87
CA THR A 215 -3.77 -19.02 -7.22
C THR A 215 -2.66 -19.27 -8.24
N ASP A 216 -3.08 -19.61 -9.45
CA ASP A 216 -2.17 -19.73 -10.59
C ASP A 216 -1.49 -18.37 -10.87
N PRO A 217 -0.16 -18.33 -11.12
CA PRO A 217 0.53 -17.12 -11.56
C PRO A 217 -0.17 -16.38 -12.73
N ALA A 218 -0.70 -17.11 -13.72
CA ALA A 218 -1.38 -16.51 -14.86
C ALA A 218 -2.61 -15.69 -14.44
N LEU A 219 -3.37 -16.17 -13.45
CA LEU A 219 -4.51 -15.43 -12.89
C LEU A 219 -4.06 -14.13 -12.21
N ARG A 220 -2.99 -14.19 -11.42
CA ARG A 220 -2.45 -13.00 -10.72
C ARG A 220 -1.85 -11.99 -11.69
N ILE A 221 -1.09 -12.45 -12.69
CA ILE A 221 -0.51 -11.59 -13.73
C ILE A 221 -1.62 -10.87 -14.50
N ALA A 222 -2.65 -11.59 -14.95
CA ALA A 222 -3.76 -10.97 -15.66
C ALA A 222 -4.54 -9.97 -14.77
N ALA A 223 -4.79 -10.30 -13.50
CA ALA A 223 -5.41 -9.37 -12.55
C ALA A 223 -4.56 -8.11 -12.30
N ALA A 224 -3.23 -8.27 -12.25
CA ALA A 224 -2.27 -7.19 -12.08
C ALA A 224 -2.10 -6.32 -13.34
N ALA A 225 -2.26 -6.89 -14.54
CA ALA A 225 -2.25 -6.14 -15.79
C ALA A 225 -3.60 -5.47 -16.11
N GLY A 226 -4.70 -5.96 -15.52
CA GLY A 226 -6.04 -5.57 -15.95
C GLY A 226 -6.48 -6.28 -17.24
N ASP A 227 -5.84 -7.40 -17.56
CA ASP A 227 -6.13 -8.21 -18.74
C ASP A 227 -7.48 -8.95 -18.61
N PRO A 228 -8.04 -9.45 -19.73
CA PRO A 228 -9.26 -10.25 -19.71
C PRO A 228 -9.16 -11.48 -18.79
N LEU A 229 -10.15 -11.60 -17.89
CA LEU A 229 -10.30 -12.71 -16.95
C LEU A 229 -11.70 -13.33 -17.05
N PRO A 230 -11.89 -14.60 -16.66
CA PRO A 230 -13.22 -15.15 -16.49
C PRO A 230 -13.93 -14.49 -15.29
N GLU A 231 -15.25 -14.39 -15.35
CA GLU A 231 -16.04 -14.03 -14.17
C GLU A 231 -15.94 -15.12 -13.10
N PRO A 232 -15.92 -14.77 -11.80
CA PRO A 232 -16.13 -13.44 -11.22
C PRO A 232 -14.87 -12.54 -11.14
N TRP A 233 -13.71 -13.00 -11.63
CA TRP A 233 -12.44 -12.32 -11.43
C TRP A 233 -12.28 -11.03 -12.22
N GLN A 234 -12.85 -10.96 -13.43
CA GLN A 234 -12.82 -9.75 -14.25
C GLN A 234 -13.41 -8.55 -13.53
N THR A 235 -14.67 -8.68 -13.09
CA THR A 235 -15.38 -7.60 -12.41
C THR A 235 -14.71 -7.26 -11.08
N TYR A 236 -14.29 -8.27 -10.31
CA TYR A 236 -13.66 -8.06 -9.01
C TYR A 236 -12.30 -7.36 -9.12
N ALA A 237 -11.39 -7.84 -9.97
CA ALA A 237 -10.06 -7.27 -10.14
C ALA A 237 -10.14 -5.82 -10.66
N ALA A 238 -10.99 -5.55 -11.65
CA ALA A 238 -11.23 -4.18 -12.13
C ALA A 238 -11.71 -3.26 -11.00
N THR A 239 -12.64 -3.74 -10.16
CA THR A 239 -13.12 -2.96 -9.00
C THR A 239 -11.98 -2.68 -8.01
N VAL A 240 -11.11 -3.65 -7.70
CA VAL A 240 -9.94 -3.42 -6.82
C VAL A 240 -9.01 -2.37 -7.42
N ARG A 241 -8.75 -2.41 -8.73
CA ARG A 241 -7.85 -1.49 -9.44
C ARG A 241 -8.40 -0.07 -9.48
N ASP A 242 -9.68 0.10 -9.77
CA ASP A 242 -10.22 1.41 -10.19
C ASP A 242 -11.15 2.03 -9.15
N ALA A 243 -11.78 1.22 -8.31
CA ALA A 243 -12.86 1.63 -7.43
C ALA A 243 -12.90 0.85 -6.11
N SER A 244 -11.74 0.50 -5.53
CA SER A 244 -11.66 -0.34 -4.32
C SER A 244 -12.57 0.13 -3.17
N TYR A 245 -12.80 1.45 -3.04
CA TYR A 245 -13.68 2.07 -2.05
C TYR A 245 -15.16 1.70 -2.19
N THR A 246 -15.57 1.09 -3.31
CA THR A 246 -16.94 0.61 -3.52
C THR A 246 -17.11 -0.86 -3.13
N ILE A 247 -16.02 -1.58 -2.84
CA ILE A 247 -16.10 -3.00 -2.45
C ILE A 247 -16.76 -3.09 -1.09
N THR A 248 -17.78 -3.93 -1.01
CA THR A 248 -18.51 -4.18 0.22
C THR A 248 -18.45 -5.65 0.64
N ASP A 249 -18.85 -5.86 1.87
CA ASP A 249 -19.22 -7.16 2.45
C ASP A 249 -20.17 -8.01 1.60
N THR A 250 -20.97 -7.39 0.72
CA THR A 250 -21.87 -8.10 -0.18
C THR A 250 -21.13 -8.64 -1.38
N ASP A 251 -20.15 -7.91 -1.89
CA ASP A 251 -19.34 -8.31 -3.05
C ASP A 251 -18.44 -9.49 -2.68
N ILE A 252 -17.81 -9.44 -1.51
CA ILE A 252 -17.01 -10.57 -0.99
C ILE A 252 -17.87 -11.83 -0.81
N ARG A 253 -19.09 -11.71 -0.28
CA ARG A 253 -20.00 -12.87 -0.14
C ARG A 253 -20.43 -13.45 -1.49
N ARG A 254 -20.68 -12.60 -2.50
CA ARG A 254 -20.99 -13.06 -3.86
C ARG A 254 -19.80 -13.79 -4.48
N LEU A 255 -18.59 -13.26 -4.26
CA LEU A 255 -17.35 -13.87 -4.74
C LEU A 255 -17.14 -15.26 -4.12
N LEU A 256 -17.32 -15.40 -2.80
CA LEU A 256 -17.25 -16.69 -2.12
C LEU A 256 -18.33 -17.67 -2.59
N ALA A 257 -19.56 -17.19 -2.82
CA ALA A 257 -20.66 -18.03 -3.33
C ALA A 257 -20.40 -18.54 -4.76
N ALA A 258 -19.53 -17.88 -5.53
CA ALA A 258 -19.13 -18.30 -6.87
C ALA A 258 -18.03 -19.38 -6.88
N GLY A 259 -17.46 -19.75 -5.71
CA GLY A 259 -16.50 -20.85 -5.58
C GLY A 259 -15.08 -20.48 -5.10
N PRO A 260 -14.52 -19.28 -5.39
CA PRO A 260 -13.23 -18.87 -4.85
C PRO A 260 -13.11 -19.02 -3.33
N THR A 261 -11.93 -19.44 -2.85
CA THR A 261 -11.62 -19.44 -1.41
C THR A 261 -11.19 -18.05 -0.93
N GLU A 262 -11.27 -17.78 0.38
CA GLU A 262 -10.77 -16.51 0.92
C GLU A 262 -9.28 -16.28 0.61
N ASP A 263 -8.45 -17.33 0.58
CA ASP A 263 -7.04 -17.24 0.18
C ASP A 263 -6.87 -16.81 -1.28
N GLN A 264 -7.69 -17.35 -2.18
CA GLN A 264 -7.66 -16.95 -3.58
C GLN A 264 -8.12 -15.50 -3.76
N ILE A 265 -9.16 -15.08 -3.04
CA ILE A 265 -9.62 -13.69 -3.05
C ILE A 265 -8.52 -12.77 -2.52
N PHE A 266 -7.87 -13.14 -1.42
CA PHE A 266 -6.74 -12.40 -0.86
C PHE A 266 -5.63 -12.20 -1.90
N GLU A 267 -5.15 -13.28 -2.52
CA GLU A 267 -4.05 -13.22 -3.49
C GLU A 267 -4.40 -12.40 -4.74
N VAL A 268 -5.60 -12.56 -5.30
CA VAL A 268 -6.04 -11.76 -6.46
C VAL A 268 -6.21 -10.29 -6.09
N THR A 269 -6.72 -9.99 -4.89
CA THR A 269 -6.84 -8.59 -4.41
C THR A 269 -5.47 -7.94 -4.30
N VAL A 270 -4.48 -8.65 -3.73
CA VAL A 270 -3.10 -8.18 -3.64
C VAL A 270 -2.48 -7.99 -5.03
N ALA A 271 -2.64 -8.95 -5.93
CA ALA A 271 -2.11 -8.85 -7.29
C ALA A 271 -2.71 -7.67 -8.06
N ALA A 272 -4.03 -7.48 -8.01
CA ALA A 272 -4.72 -6.37 -8.66
C ALA A 272 -4.27 -5.01 -8.10
N ALA A 273 -4.16 -4.88 -6.77
CA ALA A 273 -3.71 -3.65 -6.12
C ALA A 273 -2.24 -3.32 -6.43
N VAL A 274 -1.36 -4.32 -6.39
CA VAL A 274 0.07 -4.18 -6.72
C VAL A 274 0.25 -3.83 -8.19
N GLY A 275 -0.47 -4.50 -9.10
CA GLY A 275 -0.40 -4.24 -10.53
C GLY A 275 -0.82 -2.81 -10.90
N ALA A 276 -1.96 -2.32 -10.38
CA ALA A 276 -2.40 -0.96 -10.63
C ALA A 276 -1.41 0.10 -10.07
N ALA A 277 -0.80 -0.19 -8.92
CA ALA A 277 0.19 0.72 -8.35
C ALA A 277 1.52 0.70 -9.12
N LEU A 278 1.94 -0.47 -9.61
CA LEU A 278 3.13 -0.61 -10.46
C LEU A 278 2.95 0.06 -11.82
N GLU A 279 1.76 -0.01 -12.43
CA GLU A 279 1.46 0.71 -13.68
C GLU A 279 1.70 2.23 -13.53
N SER A 280 1.20 2.81 -12.45
CA SER A 280 1.45 4.22 -12.12
C SER A 280 2.93 4.50 -11.87
N PHE A 281 3.60 3.65 -11.09
CA PHE A 281 5.02 3.80 -10.78
C PHE A 281 5.91 3.72 -12.03
N ASP A 282 5.68 2.71 -12.89
CA ASP A 282 6.44 2.48 -14.12
C ASP A 282 6.25 3.63 -15.13
N ALA A 283 5.04 4.18 -15.21
CA ALA A 283 4.76 5.37 -16.01
C ALA A 283 5.56 6.59 -15.52
N GLY A 284 5.57 6.83 -14.20
CA GLY A 284 6.38 7.88 -13.58
C GLY A 284 7.88 7.70 -13.83
N MET A 285 8.39 6.47 -13.68
CA MET A 285 9.79 6.13 -13.95
C MET A 285 10.15 6.33 -15.42
N SER A 286 9.26 5.96 -16.34
CA SER A 286 9.46 6.17 -17.79
C SER A 286 9.53 7.65 -18.14
N ALA A 287 8.67 8.47 -17.52
CA ALA A 287 8.70 9.92 -17.68
C ALA A 287 10.01 10.55 -17.16
N LEU A 288 10.57 10.01 -16.07
CA LEU A 288 11.90 10.40 -15.57
C LEU A 288 13.02 10.00 -16.54
N GLY A 289 13.01 8.77 -17.05
CA GLY A 289 14.02 8.27 -17.98
C GLY A 289 14.13 9.08 -19.28
N ASN A 290 12.99 9.55 -19.80
CA ASN A 290 12.94 10.40 -20.99
C ASN A 290 13.60 11.79 -20.79
N LYS A 291 13.72 12.27 -19.54
CA LYS A 291 14.45 13.50 -19.20
C LYS A 291 15.94 13.36 -19.47
N SER A 292 16.52 12.21 -19.13
CA SER A 292 17.96 11.95 -19.23
C SER A 292 18.43 11.76 -20.67
N THR A 293 17.49 11.52 -21.60
CA THR A 293 17.75 11.35 -23.04
C THR A 293 17.50 12.60 -23.87
N SER A 294 16.95 13.67 -23.28
CA SER A 294 16.60 14.94 -23.95
C SER A 294 17.61 16.03 -23.65
#